data_AF-A0A1F6TLK4-F1
#
_entry.id   AF-A0A1F6TLK4-F1
#
_cell.length_a   1.000
_cell.length_b   1.000
_cell.length_c   1.000
_cell.angle_alpha   90.00
_cell.angle_beta   90.00
_cell.angle_gamma   90.00
#
_symmetry.space_group_name_H-M   'P 1'
#
loop_
_entity.id
_entity.type
_entity.pdbx_description
1 polymer ?
#
loop_
_entity_poly.entity_id
_entity_poly.type
_entity_poly.pdbx_seq_one_letter_code
_entity_poly.pdbx_strand_id
1 'polypeptide(L)'
;MSWMILPENPALSAVLLFLIALPFLYGARRPVHDVVGSLARAASQALRLGAHWLERAAQTLRARNRLVLLAQGREEATQAIEREFERVTGLVQRDLQGYPALQRRLLDHITRIEEDYAKCGEVPPPPPEWVRAVETIAGIQNTGDGLAQKLLQDIGDSLDKIYARVVAEYRRSSEARHKILGKFVPFGRAVNDTLTRVDRNIEGLRESAARIDAQMERYEQIHSGSEQVEHTLTSSAGIQFAISGLVLAVGFGGAFVNFWLIARPMSAMVGGGEYIAGGLEAAQVAALVIILVEATMGLFLMETLRFTHLFPRIHNLNDRMRRRMMWAAFAILFILAGVEVALAVMRDQIIATDVAFKRGLSDAGTAAVVAEGWVMKIPVAGQMILGFILPFALAFVAVPLEYFIFAARTVFGAGLVLAIRTLGFVLRLGGNVAWHAGKTLRLLYDAIIFLPLLIERAVLSQRAGAAGQIPRSVSAETAPLRKTGTLS
;
A
#
# COMPACT_ATOMS: atom_id res chain seq x y z
N MET A 1 43.57 -27.01 -48.19
CA MET A 1 45.01 -27.32 -48.05
C MET A 1 45.85 -26.44 -48.99
N SER A 2 45.97 -25.13 -48.75
CA SER A 2 46.72 -24.20 -49.65
C SER A 2 47.78 -23.35 -48.94
N TRP A 3 48.21 -23.76 -47.74
CA TRP A 3 49.18 -23.03 -46.90
C TRP A 3 50.47 -23.84 -46.65
N MET A 4 50.62 -24.99 -47.32
CA MET A 4 51.77 -25.89 -47.14
C MET A 4 52.73 -25.72 -48.31
N ILE A 5 53.85 -25.02 -48.08
CA ILE A 5 54.96 -24.87 -49.03
C ILE A 5 55.73 -26.20 -49.16
N LEU A 6 55.73 -27.04 -48.11
CA LEU A 6 56.15 -28.44 -48.15
C LEU A 6 55.01 -29.37 -47.69
N PRO A 7 54.49 -30.27 -48.55
CA PRO A 7 53.39 -31.17 -48.20
C PRO A 7 53.73 -32.23 -47.14
N GLU A 8 55.00 -32.65 -47.05
CA GLU A 8 55.40 -33.81 -46.24
C GLU A 8 55.65 -33.49 -44.75
N ASN A 9 55.77 -32.21 -44.37
CA ASN A 9 55.94 -31.85 -42.97
C ASN A 9 55.31 -30.48 -42.63
N PRO A 10 54.08 -30.46 -42.08
CA PRO A 10 53.34 -29.23 -41.80
C PRO A 10 54.06 -28.30 -40.82
N ALA A 11 54.86 -28.86 -39.90
CA ALA A 11 55.61 -28.08 -38.92
C ALA A 11 56.72 -27.23 -39.58
N LEU A 12 57.46 -27.79 -40.54
CA LEU A 12 58.53 -27.08 -41.25
C LEU A 12 57.98 -25.99 -42.18
N SER A 13 56.85 -26.26 -42.85
CA SER A 13 56.19 -25.25 -43.67
C SER A 13 55.71 -24.05 -42.83
N ALA A 14 55.21 -24.29 -41.62
CA ALA A 14 54.80 -23.22 -40.70
C ALA A 14 55.99 -22.37 -40.23
N VAL A 15 57.14 -22.99 -39.93
CA VAL A 15 58.37 -22.28 -39.53
C VAL A 15 58.94 -21.43 -40.67
N LEU A 16 58.95 -21.95 -41.90
CA LEU A 16 59.43 -21.20 -43.07
C LEU A 16 58.55 -19.98 -43.36
N LEU A 17 57.22 -20.14 -43.32
CA LEU A 17 56.27 -19.03 -43.45
C LEU A 17 56.44 -17.98 -42.34
N PHE A 18 56.68 -18.43 -41.10
CA PHE A 18 56.94 -17.54 -39.97
C PHE A 18 58.22 -16.72 -40.17
N LEU A 19 59.31 -17.34 -40.65
CA LEU A 19 60.57 -16.66 -40.97
C LEU A 19 60.41 -15.62 -42.08
N ILE A 20 59.63 -15.93 -43.12
CA ILE A 20 59.35 -15.00 -44.22
C ILE A 20 58.46 -13.83 -43.75
N ALA A 21 57.51 -14.08 -42.85
CA ALA A 21 56.62 -13.05 -42.31
C ALA A 21 57.31 -12.09 -41.32
N LEU A 22 58.40 -12.53 -40.69
CA LEU A 22 59.13 -11.81 -39.65
C LEU A 22 59.61 -10.39 -40.04
N PRO A 23 60.26 -10.15 -41.20
CA PRO A 23 60.68 -8.79 -41.61
C PRO A 23 59.50 -7.87 -41.91
N PHE A 24 58.41 -8.41 -42.49
CA PHE A 24 57.18 -7.64 -42.71
C PHE A 24 56.52 -7.23 -41.39
N LEU A 25 56.47 -8.14 -40.42
CA LEU A 25 55.99 -7.87 -39.06
C LEU A 25 56.87 -6.82 -38.35
N TYR A 26 58.20 -6.89 -38.49
CA TYR A 26 59.10 -5.90 -37.90
C TYR A 26 58.90 -4.49 -38.50
N GLY A 27 58.80 -4.38 -39.83
CA GLY A 27 58.55 -3.10 -40.50
C GLY A 27 57.18 -2.49 -40.16
N ALA A 28 56.17 -3.33 -39.93
CA ALA A 28 54.82 -2.92 -39.56
C ALA A 28 54.65 -2.54 -38.07
N ARG A 29 55.71 -2.62 -37.25
CA ARG A 29 55.60 -2.43 -35.79
C ARG A 29 55.00 -1.10 -35.36
N ARG A 30 55.52 0.01 -35.88
CA ARG A 30 55.03 1.36 -35.57
C ARG A 30 53.56 1.56 -35.97
N PRO A 31 53.17 1.31 -37.25
CA PRO A 31 51.77 1.48 -37.64
C PRO A 31 50.83 0.54 -36.87
N VAL A 32 51.22 -0.70 -36.57
CA VAL A 32 50.40 -1.62 -35.76
C VAL A 32 50.22 -1.11 -34.33
N HIS A 33 51.29 -0.62 -33.68
CA HIS A 33 51.20 -0.04 -32.34
C HIS A 33 50.30 1.19 -32.30
N ASP A 34 50.39 2.05 -33.31
CA ASP A 34 49.60 3.27 -33.39
C ASP A 34 48.12 2.97 -33.68
N VAL A 35 47.83 2.00 -34.56
CA VAL A 35 46.47 1.54 -34.84
C VAL A 35 45.84 0.85 -33.62
N VAL A 36 46.55 -0.08 -32.97
CA VAL A 36 46.05 -0.73 -31.75
C VAL A 36 45.85 0.29 -30.63
N GLY A 37 46.79 1.22 -30.47
CA GLY A 37 46.71 2.27 -29.46
C GLY A 37 45.60 3.29 -29.72
N SER A 38 45.32 3.65 -30.98
CA SER A 38 44.24 4.56 -31.35
C SER A 38 42.88 3.90 -31.22
N LEU A 39 42.73 2.64 -31.67
CA LEU A 39 41.49 1.86 -31.52
C LEU A 39 41.15 1.60 -30.06
N ALA A 40 42.13 1.21 -29.23
CA ALA A 40 41.91 1.00 -27.80
C ALA A 40 41.52 2.30 -27.08
N ARG A 41 42.13 3.45 -27.47
CA ARG A 41 41.75 4.76 -26.96
C ARG A 41 40.35 5.17 -27.41
N ALA A 42 40.02 5.01 -28.69
CA ALA A 42 38.70 5.34 -29.21
C ALA A 42 37.60 4.49 -28.55
N ALA A 43 37.81 3.18 -28.44
CA ALA A 43 36.88 2.26 -27.77
C ALA A 43 36.70 2.62 -26.28
N SER A 44 37.81 2.86 -25.55
CA SER A 44 37.74 3.24 -24.13
C SER A 44 37.09 4.60 -23.90
N GLN A 45 37.33 5.59 -24.76
CA GLN A 45 36.70 6.90 -24.69
C GLN A 45 35.21 6.85 -25.01
N ALA A 46 34.79 6.12 -26.04
CA ALA A 46 33.39 5.96 -26.39
C ALA A 46 32.59 5.28 -25.26
N LEU A 47 33.15 4.21 -24.67
CA LEU A 47 32.54 3.52 -23.53
C LEU A 47 32.45 4.43 -22.29
N ARG A 48 33.49 5.21 -22.02
CA ARG A 48 33.46 6.19 -20.92
C ARG A 48 32.43 7.29 -21.17
N LEU A 49 32.32 7.81 -22.39
CA LEU A 49 31.30 8.82 -22.74
C LEU A 49 29.89 8.27 -22.51
N GLY A 50 29.64 7.03 -22.96
CA GLY A 50 28.38 6.33 -22.71
C GLY A 50 28.08 6.18 -21.22
N ALA A 51 29.07 5.80 -20.41
CA ALA A 51 28.92 5.71 -18.95
C ALA A 51 28.50 7.05 -18.31
N HIS A 52 29.16 8.16 -18.68
CA HIS A 52 28.80 9.49 -18.14
C HIS A 52 27.39 9.92 -18.57
N TRP A 53 26.99 9.60 -19.80
CA TRP A 53 25.64 9.89 -20.28
C TRP A 53 24.58 9.11 -19.51
N LEU A 54 24.81 7.81 -19.28
CA LEU A 54 23.93 6.96 -18.48
C LEU A 54 23.86 7.42 -17.01
N GLU A 55 24.97 7.83 -16.40
CA GLU A 55 24.98 8.37 -15.04
C GLU A 55 24.12 9.65 -14.93
N ARG A 56 24.23 10.57 -15.90
CA ARG A 56 23.38 11.77 -15.95
C ARG A 56 21.90 11.44 -16.20
N ALA A 57 21.62 10.48 -17.09
CA ALA A 57 20.27 10.00 -17.33
C ALA A 57 19.65 9.39 -16.06
N ALA A 58 20.41 8.59 -15.33
CA ALA A 58 19.98 8.01 -14.05
C ALA A 58 19.69 9.06 -12.98
N GLN A 59 20.50 10.12 -12.89
CA GLN A 59 20.25 11.24 -11.98
C GLN A 59 18.95 11.98 -12.34
N THR A 60 18.74 12.24 -13.63
CA THR A 60 17.53 12.92 -14.14
C THR A 60 16.28 12.08 -13.87
N LEU A 61 16.36 10.76 -14.10
CA LEU A 61 15.27 9.82 -13.81
C LEU A 61 14.99 9.72 -12.32
N ARG A 62 16.02 9.69 -11.46
CA ARG A 62 15.85 9.69 -10.01
C ARG A 62 15.13 10.95 -9.53
N ALA A 63 15.50 12.12 -10.05
CA ALA A 63 14.83 13.37 -9.70
C ALA A 63 13.35 13.36 -10.10
N ARG A 64 13.01 12.86 -11.31
CA ARG A 64 11.62 12.70 -11.75
C ARG A 64 10.83 11.71 -10.89
N ASN A 65 11.42 10.57 -10.56
CA ASN A 65 10.79 9.57 -9.71
C ASN A 65 10.50 10.13 -8.31
N ARG A 66 11.44 10.90 -7.75
CA ARG A 66 11.26 11.58 -6.45
C ARG A 66 10.09 12.58 -6.50
N LEU A 67 9.98 13.38 -7.55
CA LEU A 67 8.86 14.32 -7.70
C LEU A 67 7.51 13.62 -7.72
N VAL A 68 7.40 12.52 -8.46
CA VAL A 68 6.17 11.73 -8.55
C VAL A 68 5.85 11.07 -7.21
N LEU A 69 6.85 10.49 -6.53
CA LEU A 69 6.67 9.85 -5.23
C LEU A 69 6.18 10.84 -4.16
N LEU A 70 6.77 12.04 -4.11
CA LEU A 70 6.35 13.08 -3.19
C LEU A 70 4.96 13.63 -3.54
N ALA A 71 4.64 13.78 -4.83
CA ALA A 71 3.31 14.20 -5.26
C ALA A 71 2.24 13.19 -4.84
N GLN A 72 2.49 11.90 -5.06
CA GLN A 72 1.57 10.83 -4.64
C GLN A 72 1.43 10.78 -3.10
N GLY A 73 2.53 10.82 -2.36
CA GLY A 73 2.49 10.84 -0.90
C GLY A 73 1.73 12.06 -0.34
N ARG A 74 1.83 13.23 -1.00
CA ARG A 74 1.04 14.42 -0.64
C ARG A 74 -0.45 14.20 -0.88
N GLU A 75 -0.82 13.59 -2.00
CA GLU A 75 -2.23 13.31 -2.32
C GLU A 75 -2.84 12.33 -1.32
N GLU A 76 -2.15 11.24 -1.00
CA GLU A 76 -2.58 10.27 0.02
C GLU A 76 -2.72 10.90 1.41
N ALA A 77 -1.75 11.72 1.82
CA ALA A 77 -1.81 12.46 3.09
C ALA A 77 -2.97 13.48 3.11
N THR A 78 -3.21 14.17 2.00
CA THR A 78 -4.33 15.12 1.86
C THR A 78 -5.67 14.42 2.00
N GLN A 79 -5.86 13.29 1.31
CA GLN A 79 -7.08 12.50 1.43
C GLN A 79 -7.28 11.91 2.83
N ALA A 80 -6.21 11.55 3.53
CA ALA A 80 -6.29 11.10 4.91
C ALA A 80 -6.74 12.23 5.85
N ILE A 81 -6.16 13.43 5.67
CA ILE A 81 -6.53 14.64 6.41
C ILE A 81 -7.99 15.00 6.15
N GLU A 82 -8.44 15.02 4.89
CA GLU A 82 -9.81 15.36 4.51
C GLU A 82 -10.84 14.39 5.11
N ARG A 83 -10.54 13.09 5.13
CA ARG A 83 -11.37 12.08 5.81
C ARG A 83 -11.49 12.30 7.31
N GLU A 84 -10.39 12.71 7.97
CA GLU A 84 -10.44 13.05 9.40
C GLU A 84 -11.23 14.35 9.64
N PHE A 85 -11.10 15.36 8.77
CA PHE A 85 -11.89 16.58 8.85
C PHE A 85 -13.39 16.32 8.65
N GLU A 86 -13.78 15.49 7.68
CA GLU A 86 -15.19 15.09 7.50
C GLU A 86 -15.72 14.37 8.74
N ARG A 87 -14.93 13.47 9.32
CA ARG A 87 -15.29 12.76 10.57
C ARG A 87 -15.48 13.73 11.72
N VAL A 88 -14.54 14.65 11.94
CA VAL A 88 -14.62 15.67 13.00
C VAL A 88 -15.81 16.58 12.77
N THR A 89 -16.06 16.99 11.53
CA THR A 89 -17.22 17.81 11.17
C THR A 89 -18.52 17.10 11.54
N GLY A 90 -18.64 15.80 11.23
CA GLY A 90 -19.79 15.00 11.64
C GLY A 90 -19.96 14.89 13.16
N LEU A 91 -18.86 14.72 13.91
CA LEU A 91 -18.88 14.71 15.37
C LEU A 91 -19.33 16.06 15.95
N VAL A 92 -18.70 17.15 15.50
CA VAL A 92 -18.98 18.51 15.95
C VAL A 92 -20.42 18.91 15.61
N GLN A 93 -20.91 18.59 14.40
CA GLN A 93 -22.29 18.87 14.01
C GLN A 93 -23.29 18.11 14.88
N ARG A 94 -23.04 16.82 15.15
CA ARG A 94 -23.87 16.01 16.04
C ARG A 94 -23.88 16.55 17.47
N ASP A 95 -22.72 16.97 17.98
CA ASP A 95 -22.57 17.42 19.35
C ASP A 95 -23.11 18.84 19.55
N LEU A 96 -22.92 19.74 18.58
CA LEU A 96 -23.54 21.08 18.54
C LEU A 96 -25.07 21.00 18.47
N GLN A 97 -25.64 20.06 17.71
CA GLN A 97 -27.09 19.86 17.66
C GLN A 97 -27.64 19.32 18.99
N GLY A 98 -26.88 18.51 19.71
CA GLY A 98 -27.26 17.98 21.02
C GLY A 98 -27.18 18.99 22.16
N TYR A 99 -26.31 20.00 22.03
CA TYR A 99 -26.00 20.95 23.12
C TYR A 99 -27.21 21.80 23.59
N PRO A 100 -28.04 22.40 22.71
CA PRO A 100 -29.22 23.14 23.16
C PRO A 100 -30.23 22.26 23.92
N ALA A 101 -30.39 21.00 23.51
CA ALA A 101 -31.28 20.06 24.19
C ALA A 101 -30.75 19.67 25.58
N LEU A 102 -29.42 19.51 25.71
CA LEU A 102 -28.74 19.31 26.98
C LEU A 102 -28.92 20.51 27.90
N GLN A 103 -28.66 21.72 27.40
CA GLN A 103 -28.83 22.97 28.13
C GLN A 103 -30.28 23.14 28.62
N ARG A 104 -31.26 22.86 27.75
CA ARG A 104 -32.68 22.98 28.10
C ARG A 104 -33.10 22.00 29.19
N ARG A 105 -32.67 20.73 29.10
CA ARG A 105 -32.91 19.74 30.18
C ARG A 105 -32.28 20.18 31.50
N LEU A 106 -31.04 20.69 31.45
CA LEU A 106 -30.34 21.17 32.65
C LEU A 106 -31.10 22.33 33.30
N LEU A 107 -31.55 23.31 32.51
CA LEU A 107 -32.38 24.42 32.99
C LEU A 107 -33.71 23.93 33.56
N ASP A 108 -34.46 23.08 32.85
CA ASP A 108 -35.72 22.52 33.33
C ASP A 108 -35.55 21.78 34.66
N HIS A 109 -34.43 21.06 34.82
CA HIS A 109 -34.12 20.37 36.06
C HIS A 109 -33.72 21.31 37.20
N ILE A 110 -32.98 22.40 36.93
CA ILE A 110 -32.63 23.44 37.92
C ILE A 110 -33.90 24.11 38.44
N THR A 111 -34.78 24.57 37.55
CA THR A 111 -36.06 25.21 37.94
C THR A 111 -36.91 24.29 38.81
N ARG A 112 -36.95 23.00 38.47
CA ARG A 112 -37.70 22.00 39.24
C ARG A 112 -37.13 21.78 40.64
N ILE A 113 -35.80 21.85 40.79
CA ILE A 113 -35.14 21.79 42.10
C ILE A 113 -35.46 23.03 42.93
N GLU A 114 -35.43 24.21 42.33
CA GLU A 114 -35.78 25.46 43.03
C GLU A 114 -37.22 25.43 43.54
N GLU A 115 -38.16 24.95 42.72
CA GLU A 115 -39.56 24.74 43.14
C GLU A 115 -39.72 23.71 44.25
N ASP A 116 -39.03 22.56 44.14
CA ASP A 116 -39.11 21.49 45.13
C ASP A 116 -38.40 21.88 46.44
N TYR A 117 -37.36 22.72 46.38
CA TYR A 117 -36.71 23.33 47.53
C TYR A 117 -37.62 24.35 48.22
N ALA A 118 -38.27 25.23 47.46
CA ALA A 118 -39.23 26.20 48.00
C ALA A 118 -40.40 25.52 48.74
N LYS A 119 -40.86 24.36 48.25
CA LYS A 119 -41.90 23.55 48.91
C LYS A 119 -41.44 22.84 50.19
N CYS A 120 -40.13 22.73 50.41
CA CYS A 120 -39.55 22.12 51.61
C CYS A 120 -39.28 23.11 52.76
N GLY A 121 -39.52 24.41 52.56
CA GLY A 121 -39.35 25.42 53.61
C GLY A 121 -40.24 25.15 54.82
N GLU A 122 -39.69 25.20 56.03
CA GLU A 122 -40.47 25.00 57.24
C GLU A 122 -41.40 26.20 57.48
N VAL A 123 -42.71 25.94 57.47
CA VAL A 123 -43.68 26.86 58.06
C VAL A 123 -43.76 26.52 59.55
N PRO A 124 -43.43 27.44 60.46
CA PRO A 124 -43.51 27.18 61.89
C PRO A 124 -44.95 26.77 62.25
N PRO A 125 -45.15 25.72 63.06
CA PRO A 125 -46.50 25.31 63.43
C PRO A 125 -47.20 26.47 64.14
N PRO A 126 -48.50 26.73 63.88
CA PRO A 126 -49.23 27.77 64.55
C PRO A 126 -49.22 27.52 66.07
N PRO A 127 -49.26 28.59 66.90
CA PRO A 127 -49.20 28.46 68.35
C PRO A 127 -50.36 27.57 68.85
N PRO A 128 -50.12 26.66 69.82
CA PRO A 128 -51.12 25.69 70.21
C PRO A 128 -52.37 26.35 70.82
N GLU A 129 -53.56 25.90 70.44
CA GLU A 129 -54.82 26.45 70.97
C GLU A 129 -55.02 26.22 72.48
N TRP A 130 -54.31 25.24 73.06
CA TRP A 130 -54.33 25.02 74.52
C TRP A 130 -53.71 26.17 75.30
N VAL A 131 -52.85 27.00 74.68
CA VAL A 131 -52.32 28.22 75.33
C VAL A 131 -53.46 29.16 75.69
N ARG A 132 -54.44 29.33 74.79
CA ARG A 132 -55.65 30.11 75.06
C ARG A 132 -56.53 29.44 76.10
N ALA A 133 -56.71 28.11 76.03
CA ALA A 133 -57.51 27.37 77.01
C ALA A 133 -56.93 27.44 78.43
N VAL A 134 -55.60 27.41 78.57
CA VAL A 134 -54.89 27.53 79.85
C VAL A 134 -54.97 28.96 80.40
N GLU A 135 -54.88 30.00 79.55
CA GLU A 135 -55.16 31.39 79.94
C GLU A 135 -56.60 31.56 80.49
N THR A 136 -57.59 30.87 79.90
CA THR A 136 -58.97 30.93 80.40
C THR A 136 -59.13 30.30 81.78
N ILE A 137 -58.40 29.22 82.09
CA ILE A 137 -58.43 28.56 83.41
C ILE A 137 -57.77 29.42 84.48
N ALA A 138 -56.66 30.09 84.13
CA ALA A 138 -55.94 30.97 85.05
C ALA A 138 -56.81 32.14 85.55
N GLY A 139 -57.90 32.45 84.83
CA GLY A 139 -58.90 33.46 85.22
C GLY A 139 -60.07 32.95 86.07
N ILE A 140 -60.24 31.65 86.31
CA ILE A 140 -61.42 31.08 87.01
C ILE A 140 -61.07 30.80 88.49
N GLN A 141 -61.83 31.38 89.43
CA GLN A 141 -61.71 31.10 90.87
C GLN A 141 -62.44 29.80 91.26
N ASN A 142 -61.77 28.99 92.09
CA ASN A 142 -62.13 27.62 92.45
C ASN A 142 -63.47 27.55 93.21
N THR A 143 -64.55 27.17 92.52
CA THR A 143 -65.87 26.91 93.14
C THR A 143 -66.12 25.41 93.09
N GLY A 144 -66.33 24.79 94.25
CA GLY A 144 -66.23 23.35 94.52
C GLY A 144 -67.30 22.43 93.93
N ASP A 145 -67.75 22.67 92.71
CA ASP A 145 -68.46 21.67 91.91
C ASP A 145 -67.51 21.10 90.86
N GLY A 146 -67.65 19.81 90.52
CA GLY A 146 -66.76 19.06 89.61
C GLY A 146 -66.55 19.62 88.18
N LEU A 147 -66.98 20.86 87.90
CA LEU A 147 -66.64 21.69 86.76
C LEU A 147 -65.13 21.79 86.50
N ALA A 148 -64.31 22.02 87.54
CA ALA A 148 -62.85 22.10 87.36
C ALA A 148 -62.26 20.78 86.89
N GLN A 149 -62.76 19.65 87.41
CA GLN A 149 -62.34 18.31 86.99
C GLN A 149 -62.83 17.98 85.57
N LYS A 150 -64.06 18.36 85.23
CA LYS A 150 -64.64 18.17 83.89
C LYS A 150 -63.94 19.04 82.84
N LEU A 151 -63.58 20.28 83.18
CA LEU A 151 -62.77 21.17 82.34
C LEU A 151 -61.34 20.64 82.16
N LEU A 152 -60.67 20.19 83.23
CA LEU A 152 -59.36 19.54 83.13
C LEU A 152 -59.41 18.27 82.26
N GLN A 153 -60.51 17.51 82.33
CA GLN A 153 -60.74 16.34 81.48
C GLN A 153 -60.98 16.74 80.01
N ASP A 154 -61.80 17.77 79.74
CA ASP A 154 -62.00 18.32 78.40
C ASP A 154 -60.70 18.89 77.81
N ILE A 155 -59.82 19.46 78.65
CA ILE A 155 -58.48 19.92 78.25
C ILE A 155 -57.58 18.73 77.94
N GLY A 156 -57.58 17.68 78.76
CA GLY A 156 -56.85 16.44 78.47
C GLY A 156 -57.26 15.83 77.13
N ASP A 157 -58.57 15.69 76.90
CA ASP A 157 -59.13 15.17 75.65
C ASP A 157 -58.84 16.08 74.44
N SER A 158 -58.85 17.40 74.64
CA SER A 158 -58.44 18.40 73.65
C SER A 158 -56.95 18.31 73.34
N LEU A 159 -56.10 18.16 74.36
CA LEU A 159 -54.65 18.05 74.23
C LEU A 159 -54.30 16.80 73.43
N ASP A 160 -54.92 15.66 73.74
CA ASP A 160 -54.71 14.41 73.02
C ASP A 160 -55.16 14.50 71.55
N LYS A 161 -56.31 15.14 71.27
CA LYS A 161 -56.78 15.38 69.90
C LYS A 161 -55.85 16.31 69.12
N ILE A 162 -55.38 17.40 69.73
CA ILE A 162 -54.45 18.35 69.10
C ILE A 162 -53.09 17.69 68.89
N TYR A 163 -52.57 16.96 69.88
CA TYR A 163 -51.30 16.25 69.78
C TYR A 163 -51.35 15.19 68.68
N ALA A 164 -52.42 14.40 68.61
CA ALA A 164 -52.63 13.45 67.50
C ALA A 164 -52.69 14.16 66.14
N ARG A 165 -53.33 15.33 66.04
CA ARG A 165 -53.42 16.12 64.80
C ARG A 165 -52.08 16.73 64.39
N VAL A 166 -51.33 17.32 65.32
CA VAL A 166 -50.00 17.89 65.10
C VAL A 166 -48.99 16.81 64.73
N VAL A 167 -49.02 15.65 65.40
CA VAL A 167 -48.16 14.51 65.05
C VAL A 167 -48.52 13.96 63.67
N ALA A 168 -49.81 13.92 63.30
CA ALA A 168 -50.24 13.51 61.96
C ALA A 168 -49.83 14.51 60.87
N GLU A 169 -49.97 15.81 61.10
CA GLU A 169 -49.50 16.87 60.20
C GLU A 169 -47.97 16.86 60.07
N TYR A 170 -47.25 16.72 61.18
CA TYR A 170 -45.80 16.59 61.19
C TYR A 170 -45.34 15.36 60.41
N ARG A 171 -46.00 14.20 60.60
CA ARG A 171 -45.73 12.98 59.81
C ARG A 171 -45.98 13.22 58.32
N ARG A 172 -47.11 13.80 57.93
CA ARG A 172 -47.42 14.11 56.52
C ARG A 172 -46.42 15.09 55.91
N SER A 173 -46.06 16.14 56.64
CA SER A 173 -45.04 17.12 56.24
C SER A 173 -43.67 16.45 56.06
N SER A 174 -43.26 15.62 57.02
CA SER A 174 -41.97 14.92 56.97
C SER A 174 -41.91 13.89 55.85
N GLU A 175 -43.02 13.17 55.61
CA GLU A 175 -43.17 12.22 54.49
C GLU A 175 -43.15 12.93 53.14
N ALA A 176 -43.80 14.10 53.02
CA ALA A 176 -43.74 14.93 51.82
C ALA A 176 -42.31 15.44 51.54
N ARG A 177 -41.59 15.91 52.56
CA ARG A 177 -40.18 16.32 52.45
C ARG A 177 -39.27 15.15 52.07
N HIS A 178 -39.43 13.98 52.71
CA HIS A 178 -38.67 12.77 52.36
C HIS A 178 -38.94 12.30 50.94
N LYS A 179 -40.19 12.41 50.47
CA LYS A 179 -40.57 12.09 49.10
C LYS A 179 -39.95 13.06 48.09
N ILE A 180 -39.80 14.34 48.44
CA ILE A 180 -39.08 15.33 47.63
C ILE A 180 -37.58 15.03 47.64
N LEU A 181 -36.98 14.81 48.81
CA LEU A 181 -35.56 14.43 48.94
C LEU A 181 -35.23 13.17 48.12
N GLY A 182 -36.13 12.18 48.12
CA GLY A 182 -36.00 10.96 47.32
C GLY A 182 -35.93 11.20 45.81
N LYS A 183 -36.47 12.32 45.31
CA LYS A 183 -36.38 12.70 43.89
C LYS A 183 -35.04 13.34 43.51
N PHE A 184 -34.22 13.79 44.47
CA PHE A 184 -32.89 14.33 44.19
C PHE A 184 -31.89 13.26 43.75
N VAL A 185 -32.06 12.01 44.22
CA VAL A 185 -31.20 10.87 43.84
C VAL A 185 -31.24 10.59 42.33
N PRO A 186 -32.40 10.40 41.67
CA PRO A 186 -32.46 10.21 40.23
C PRO A 186 -32.02 11.45 39.43
N PHE A 187 -32.17 12.67 39.98
CA PHE A 187 -31.62 13.88 39.38
C PHE A 187 -30.08 13.85 39.31
N GLY A 188 -29.43 13.55 40.42
CA GLY A 188 -27.96 13.46 40.47
C GLY A 188 -27.43 12.43 39.47
N ARG A 189 -28.13 11.29 39.31
CA ARG A 189 -27.80 10.29 38.27
C ARG A 189 -27.97 10.86 36.86
N ALA A 190 -29.08 11.53 36.56
CA ALA A 190 -29.33 12.09 35.24
C ALA A 190 -28.29 13.16 34.83
N VAL A 191 -27.88 14.05 35.75
CA VAL A 191 -26.81 15.02 35.50
C VAL A 191 -25.47 14.32 35.30
N ASN A 192 -25.15 13.32 36.13
CA ASN A 192 -23.93 12.53 35.98
C ASN A 192 -23.87 11.81 34.62
N ASP A 193 -24.95 11.19 34.18
CA ASP A 193 -25.03 10.52 32.87
C ASP A 193 -24.83 11.52 31.72
N THR A 194 -25.38 12.72 31.89
CA THR A 194 -25.27 13.82 30.94
C THR A 194 -23.83 14.32 30.85
N LEU A 195 -23.17 14.57 31.98
CA LEU A 195 -21.76 14.97 32.05
C LEU A 195 -20.84 13.88 31.49
N THR A 196 -21.09 12.61 31.82
CA THR A 196 -20.33 11.47 31.28
C THR A 196 -20.44 11.38 29.75
N ARG A 197 -21.60 11.75 29.19
CA ARG A 197 -21.77 11.81 27.73
C ARG A 197 -20.98 12.95 27.09
N VAL A 198 -20.97 14.12 27.72
CA VAL A 198 -20.16 15.27 27.26
C VAL A 198 -18.67 14.94 27.34
N ASP A 199 -18.23 14.31 28.44
CA ASP A 199 -16.84 13.88 28.64
C ASP A 199 -16.36 12.93 27.54
N ARG A 200 -17.15 11.88 27.22
CA ARG A 200 -16.84 10.97 26.10
C ARG A 200 -16.78 11.68 24.74
N ASN A 201 -17.65 12.66 24.52
CA ASN A 201 -17.64 13.43 23.28
C ASN A 201 -16.39 14.32 23.17
N ILE A 202 -16.00 14.97 24.26
CA ILE A 202 -14.77 15.78 24.33
C ILE A 202 -13.54 14.90 24.13
N GLU A 203 -13.49 13.72 24.74
CA GLU A 203 -12.38 12.78 24.55
C GLU A 203 -12.28 12.30 23.11
N GLY A 204 -13.42 11.99 22.47
CA GLY A 204 -13.45 11.64 21.04
C GLY A 204 -12.99 12.79 20.13
N LEU A 205 -13.31 14.04 20.47
CA LEU A 205 -12.81 15.22 19.76
C LEU A 205 -11.30 15.41 19.94
N ARG A 206 -10.79 15.19 21.17
CA ARG A 206 -9.36 15.26 21.49
C ARG A 206 -8.56 14.20 20.74
N GLU A 207 -9.04 12.96 20.71
CA GLU A 207 -8.41 11.88 19.95
C GLU A 207 -8.39 12.21 18.45
N SER A 208 -9.48 12.77 17.92
CA SER A 208 -9.56 13.16 16.52
C SER A 208 -8.62 14.31 16.19
N ALA A 209 -8.48 15.31 17.07
CA ALA A 209 -7.51 16.38 16.92
C ALA A 209 -6.06 15.84 16.91
N ALA A 210 -5.71 14.93 17.83
CA ALA A 210 -4.39 14.29 17.86
C ALA A 210 -4.09 13.49 16.59
N ARG A 211 -5.11 12.83 16.01
CA ARG A 211 -4.96 12.13 14.71
C ARG A 211 -4.73 13.12 13.56
N ILE A 212 -5.45 14.25 13.53
CA ILE A 212 -5.24 15.31 12.53
C ILE A 212 -3.83 15.88 12.64
N ASP A 213 -3.38 16.20 13.86
CA ASP A 213 -2.02 16.71 14.09
C ASP A 213 -0.96 15.74 13.58
N ALA A 214 -1.11 14.44 13.85
CA ALA A 214 -0.19 13.42 13.35
C ALA A 214 -0.20 13.29 11.82
N GLN A 215 -1.35 13.45 11.16
CA GLN A 215 -1.40 13.47 9.69
C GLN A 215 -0.83 14.77 9.12
N MET A 216 -1.04 15.90 9.79
CA MET A 216 -0.50 17.19 9.39
C MET A 216 1.02 17.23 9.50
N GLU A 217 1.58 16.65 10.56
CA GLU A 217 3.03 16.48 10.71
C GLU A 217 3.61 15.63 9.58
N ARG A 218 2.96 14.50 9.24
CA ARG A 218 3.36 13.68 8.07
C ARG A 218 3.29 14.48 6.77
N TYR A 219 2.22 15.26 6.57
CA TYR A 219 2.07 16.11 5.40
C TYR A 219 3.20 17.15 5.31
N GLU A 220 3.55 17.80 6.41
CA GLU A 220 4.64 18.77 6.48
C GLU A 220 6.00 18.12 6.20
N GLN A 221 6.24 16.93 6.74
CA GLN A 221 7.45 16.15 6.42
C GLN A 221 7.53 15.83 4.92
N ILE A 222 6.44 15.38 4.28
CA ILE A 222 6.40 15.16 2.83
C ILE A 222 6.53 16.48 2.06
N HIS A 223 5.99 17.58 2.59
CA HIS A 223 6.13 18.90 1.99
C HIS A 223 7.59 19.38 1.99
N SER A 224 8.30 19.20 3.11
CA SER A 224 9.72 19.53 3.26
C SER A 224 10.63 18.74 2.33
N GLY A 225 10.15 17.61 1.80
CA GLY A 225 10.88 16.77 0.86
C GLY A 225 12.14 16.15 1.46
N SER A 226 12.17 15.90 2.77
CA SER A 226 13.33 15.35 3.45
C SER A 226 13.74 13.97 2.90
N GLU A 227 15.03 13.65 2.94
CA GLU A 227 15.57 12.39 2.43
C GLU A 227 15.02 11.18 3.19
N GLN A 228 14.73 11.36 4.49
CA GLN A 228 14.11 10.33 5.33
C GLN A 228 12.71 9.95 4.83
N VAL A 229 11.93 10.92 4.34
CA VAL A 229 10.60 10.67 3.78
C VAL A 229 10.68 9.93 2.45
N GLU A 230 11.67 10.23 1.59
CA GLU A 230 11.92 9.45 0.37
C GLU A 230 12.17 7.98 0.69
N HIS A 231 13.01 7.69 1.70
CA HIS A 231 13.29 6.32 2.12
C HIS A 231 12.08 5.59 2.71
N THR A 232 11.30 6.26 3.57
CA THR A 232 10.09 5.66 4.15
C THR A 232 9.01 5.40 3.08
N LEU A 233 8.78 6.35 2.17
CA LEU A 233 7.81 6.19 1.07
C LEU A 233 8.22 5.09 0.09
N THR A 234 9.50 5.01 -0.28
CA THR A 234 10.00 3.95 -1.17
C THR A 234 9.92 2.56 -0.53
N SER A 235 10.25 2.45 0.76
CA SER A 235 10.12 1.19 1.50
C SER A 235 8.65 0.75 1.63
N SER A 236 7.77 1.70 1.94
CA SER A 236 6.33 1.44 2.02
C SER A 236 5.76 0.99 0.68
N ALA A 237 6.12 1.65 -0.42
CA ALA A 237 5.75 1.23 -1.78
C ALA A 237 6.27 -0.18 -2.12
N GLY A 238 7.46 -0.56 -1.67
CA GLY A 238 8.00 -1.91 -1.85
C GLY A 238 7.18 -2.99 -1.15
N ILE A 239 6.77 -2.75 0.10
CA ILE A 239 5.90 -3.66 0.85
C ILE A 239 4.52 -3.75 0.18
N GLN A 240 3.95 -2.61 -0.22
CA GLN A 240 2.66 -2.56 -0.90
C GLN A 240 2.69 -3.29 -2.26
N PHE A 241 3.80 -3.19 -3.02
CA PHE A 241 4.02 -3.95 -4.24
C PHE A 241 4.02 -5.46 -3.99
N ALA A 242 4.69 -5.92 -2.93
CA ALA A 242 4.73 -7.33 -2.58
C ALA A 242 3.36 -7.88 -2.15
N ILE A 243 2.64 -7.14 -1.29
CA ILE A 243 1.32 -7.53 -0.82
C ILE A 243 0.31 -7.54 -1.97
N SER A 244 0.23 -6.45 -2.74
CA SER A 244 -0.67 -6.35 -3.89
C SER A 244 -0.33 -7.38 -4.97
N GLY A 245 0.95 -7.65 -5.23
CA GLY A 245 1.41 -8.68 -6.15
C GLY A 245 1.01 -10.10 -5.72
N LEU A 246 1.10 -10.42 -4.44
CA LEU A 246 0.62 -11.70 -3.90
C LEU A 246 -0.89 -11.86 -4.05
N VAL A 247 -1.67 -10.84 -3.70
CA VAL A 247 -3.13 -10.86 -3.87
C VAL A 247 -3.50 -10.95 -5.35
N LEU A 248 -2.79 -10.23 -6.22
CA LEU A 248 -2.99 -10.29 -7.66
C LEU A 248 -2.65 -11.67 -8.24
N ALA A 249 -1.62 -12.34 -7.73
CA ALA A 249 -1.29 -13.71 -8.12
C ALA A 249 -2.42 -14.71 -7.76
N VAL A 250 -3.05 -14.53 -6.59
CA VAL A 250 -4.25 -15.31 -6.23
C VAL A 250 -5.41 -14.99 -7.18
N GLY A 251 -5.62 -13.71 -7.53
CA GLY A 251 -6.61 -13.28 -8.52
C GLY A 251 -6.38 -13.90 -9.90
N PHE A 252 -5.14 -13.90 -10.40
CA PHE A 252 -4.76 -14.59 -11.63
C PHE A 252 -4.95 -16.10 -11.55
N GLY A 253 -4.69 -16.72 -10.38
CA GLY A 253 -5.02 -18.12 -10.13
C GLY A 253 -6.53 -18.39 -10.26
N GLY A 254 -7.36 -17.50 -9.72
CA GLY A 254 -8.82 -17.53 -9.91
C GLY A 254 -9.24 -17.38 -11.37
N ALA A 255 -8.64 -16.45 -12.10
CA ALA A 255 -8.88 -16.25 -13.53
C ALA A 255 -8.46 -17.47 -14.37
N PHE A 256 -7.33 -18.09 -14.00
CA PHE A 256 -6.84 -19.31 -14.64
C PHE A 256 -7.80 -20.48 -14.43
N VAL A 257 -8.32 -20.65 -13.21
CA VAL A 257 -9.36 -21.65 -12.95
C VAL A 257 -10.61 -21.33 -13.76
N ASN A 258 -11.04 -20.06 -13.82
CA ASN A 258 -12.20 -19.67 -14.62
C ASN A 258 -12.01 -20.02 -16.11
N PHE A 259 -10.83 -19.70 -16.67
CA PHE A 259 -10.50 -20.01 -18.07
C PHE A 259 -10.69 -21.49 -18.41
N TRP A 260 -10.21 -22.40 -17.55
CA TRP A 260 -10.38 -23.82 -17.77
C TRP A 260 -11.82 -24.32 -17.55
N LEU A 261 -12.60 -23.66 -16.70
CA LEU A 261 -14.02 -23.96 -16.52
C LEU A 261 -14.83 -23.62 -17.77
N ILE A 262 -14.52 -22.50 -18.43
CA ILE A 262 -15.23 -22.01 -19.63
C ILE A 262 -14.75 -22.71 -20.90
N ALA A 263 -13.43 -22.85 -21.09
CA ALA A 263 -12.86 -23.31 -22.37
C ALA A 263 -13.32 -24.73 -22.76
N ARG A 264 -13.53 -25.62 -21.77
CA ARG A 264 -13.92 -27.01 -22.00
C ARG A 264 -15.33 -27.14 -22.62
N PRO A 265 -16.41 -26.64 -22.02
CA PRO A 265 -17.74 -26.67 -22.65
C PRO A 265 -17.78 -25.88 -23.96
N MET A 266 -17.02 -24.77 -24.09
CA MET A 266 -16.93 -24.02 -25.34
C MET A 266 -16.29 -24.83 -26.48
N SER A 267 -15.33 -25.72 -26.19
CA SER A 267 -14.75 -26.61 -27.20
C SER A 267 -15.75 -27.59 -27.78
N ALA A 268 -16.78 -27.96 -27.03
CA ALA A 268 -17.86 -28.80 -27.55
C ALA A 268 -18.87 -28.00 -28.40
N MET A 269 -19.15 -26.74 -28.05
CA MET A 269 -20.13 -25.91 -28.79
C MET A 269 -19.58 -25.31 -30.06
N VAL A 270 -18.31 -24.88 -30.02
CA VAL A 270 -17.65 -24.13 -31.10
C VAL A 270 -16.84 -25.06 -32.02
N GLY A 271 -16.78 -26.36 -31.70
CA GLY A 271 -16.05 -27.36 -32.47
C GLY A 271 -14.61 -27.52 -32.00
N GLY A 272 -14.31 -28.62 -31.32
CA GLY A 272 -13.06 -28.90 -30.59
C GLY A 272 -11.83 -29.18 -31.46
N GLY A 273 -11.79 -28.61 -32.66
CA GLY A 273 -10.70 -28.75 -33.62
C GLY A 273 -10.65 -27.63 -34.65
N GLU A 274 -11.53 -26.62 -34.57
CA GLU A 274 -11.42 -25.42 -35.39
C GLU A 274 -10.35 -24.50 -34.81
N TYR A 275 -9.18 -24.53 -35.44
CA TYR A 275 -8.08 -23.63 -35.12
C TYR A 275 -8.29 -22.32 -35.86
N ILE A 276 -8.31 -21.23 -35.09
CA ILE A 276 -8.27 -19.88 -35.65
C ILE A 276 -6.80 -19.57 -36.00
N ALA A 277 -6.58 -18.75 -37.03
CA ALA A 277 -5.27 -18.40 -37.57
C ALA A 277 -4.20 -18.22 -36.47
N GLY A 278 -3.15 -19.06 -36.50
CA GLY A 278 -2.09 -19.08 -35.50
C GLY A 278 -2.04 -20.30 -34.57
N GLY A 279 -2.91 -21.29 -34.76
CA GLY A 279 -2.85 -22.56 -34.01
C GLY A 279 -3.50 -22.52 -32.62
N LEU A 280 -4.30 -21.48 -32.34
CA LEU A 280 -5.14 -21.41 -31.14
C LEU A 280 -6.52 -22.02 -31.42
N GLU A 281 -7.01 -22.85 -30.51
CA GLU A 281 -8.37 -23.40 -30.59
C GLU A 281 -9.41 -22.28 -30.42
N ALA A 282 -10.47 -22.28 -31.24
CA ALA A 282 -11.55 -21.28 -31.16
C ALA A 282 -12.15 -21.16 -29.75
N ALA A 283 -12.23 -22.28 -29.02
CA ALA A 283 -12.72 -22.33 -27.65
C ALA A 283 -11.87 -21.55 -26.64
N GLN A 284 -10.54 -21.58 -26.81
CA GLN A 284 -9.61 -20.84 -25.96
C GLN A 284 -9.74 -19.34 -26.18
N VAL A 285 -9.90 -18.92 -27.44
CA VAL A 285 -10.13 -17.52 -27.80
C VAL A 285 -11.46 -17.03 -27.19
N ALA A 286 -12.53 -17.82 -27.33
CA ALA A 286 -13.83 -17.45 -26.80
C ALA A 286 -13.84 -17.36 -25.26
N ALA A 287 -13.21 -18.30 -24.56
CA ALA A 287 -13.05 -18.23 -23.10
C ALA A 287 -12.25 -16.99 -22.66
N LEU A 288 -11.17 -16.66 -23.38
CA LEU A 288 -10.39 -15.45 -23.11
C LEU A 288 -11.23 -14.18 -23.31
N VAL A 289 -12.05 -14.11 -24.37
CA VAL A 289 -12.93 -12.96 -24.63
C VAL A 289 -13.93 -12.77 -23.50
N ILE A 290 -14.56 -13.84 -23.01
CA ILE A 290 -15.49 -13.76 -21.87
C ILE A 290 -14.79 -13.18 -20.65
N ILE A 291 -13.64 -13.75 -20.25
CA ILE A 291 -12.88 -13.28 -19.08
C ILE A 291 -12.40 -11.84 -19.25
N LEU A 292 -11.97 -11.43 -20.45
CA LEU A 292 -11.56 -10.05 -20.72
C LEU A 292 -12.73 -9.08 -20.59
N VAL A 293 -13.91 -9.44 -21.10
CA VAL A 293 -15.13 -8.62 -20.94
C VAL A 293 -15.50 -8.54 -19.46
N GLU A 294 -15.46 -9.64 -18.72
CA GLU A 294 -15.73 -9.67 -17.28
C GLU A 294 -14.74 -8.82 -16.49
N ALA A 295 -13.44 -8.99 -16.71
CA ALA A 295 -12.41 -8.20 -16.06
C ALA A 295 -12.59 -6.71 -16.35
N THR A 296 -12.94 -6.35 -17.59
CA THR A 296 -13.20 -4.97 -17.99
C THR A 296 -14.46 -4.42 -17.31
N MET A 297 -15.57 -5.16 -17.31
CA MET A 297 -16.81 -4.74 -16.63
C MET A 297 -16.63 -4.66 -15.11
N GLY A 298 -15.87 -5.59 -14.52
CA GLY A 298 -15.49 -5.58 -13.11
C GLY A 298 -14.66 -4.36 -12.74
N LEU A 299 -13.68 -4.00 -13.58
CA LEU A 299 -12.90 -2.77 -13.42
C LEU A 299 -13.79 -1.52 -13.45
N PHE A 300 -14.70 -1.42 -14.44
CA PHE A 300 -15.65 -0.31 -14.52
C PHE A 300 -16.60 -0.26 -13.30
N LEU A 301 -17.06 -1.42 -12.82
CA LEU A 301 -17.91 -1.50 -11.63
C LEU A 301 -17.17 -0.94 -10.41
N MET A 302 -15.94 -1.37 -10.16
CA MET A 302 -15.13 -0.89 -9.03
C MET A 302 -14.80 0.61 -9.12
N GLU A 303 -14.54 1.11 -10.32
CA GLU A 303 -14.31 2.54 -10.56
C GLU A 303 -15.57 3.37 -10.32
N THR A 304 -16.75 2.92 -10.78
CA THR A 304 -18.02 3.64 -10.55
C THR A 304 -18.46 3.63 -9.08
N LEU A 305 -18.06 2.60 -8.32
CA LEU A 305 -18.24 2.51 -6.87
C LEU A 305 -17.23 3.36 -6.08
N ARG A 306 -16.22 3.95 -6.74
CA ARG A 306 -15.11 4.70 -6.12
C ARG A 306 -14.27 3.85 -5.16
N PHE A 307 -14.24 2.54 -5.38
CA PHE A 307 -13.25 1.68 -4.72
C PHE A 307 -11.89 1.80 -5.39
N THR A 308 -11.86 2.02 -6.71
CA THR A 308 -10.63 2.31 -7.47
C THR A 308 -10.64 3.69 -8.10
N HIS A 309 -9.45 4.22 -8.38
CA HIS A 309 -9.18 5.53 -8.99
C HIS A 309 -8.28 5.42 -10.23
N LEU A 310 -8.47 4.37 -11.04
CA LEU A 310 -7.67 4.14 -12.24
C LEU A 310 -8.05 5.09 -13.39
N PHE A 311 -9.27 5.61 -13.39
CA PHE A 311 -9.80 6.48 -14.44
C PHE A 311 -10.36 7.80 -13.86
N PRO A 312 -9.52 8.84 -13.68
CA PRO A 312 -9.92 10.12 -13.08
C PRO A 312 -11.15 10.77 -13.73
N ARG A 313 -11.39 10.51 -15.02
CA ARG A 313 -12.55 11.03 -15.77
C ARG A 313 -13.89 10.50 -15.27
N ILE A 314 -13.93 9.26 -14.77
CA ILE A 314 -15.17 8.63 -14.28
C ILE A 314 -15.61 9.27 -12.96
N HIS A 315 -14.66 9.77 -12.17
CA HIS A 315 -14.93 10.45 -10.90
C HIS A 315 -15.68 11.78 -11.08
N ASN A 316 -15.43 12.47 -12.19
CA ASN A 316 -16.02 13.77 -12.53
C ASN A 316 -17.37 13.66 -13.27
N LEU A 317 -17.88 12.44 -13.50
CA LEU A 317 -19.20 12.24 -14.13
C LEU A 317 -20.32 12.60 -13.15
N ASN A 318 -21.44 13.11 -13.68
CA ASN A 318 -22.61 13.38 -12.85
C ASN A 318 -23.15 12.08 -12.20
N ASP A 319 -23.74 12.21 -11.01
CA ASP A 319 -24.21 11.08 -10.20
C ASP A 319 -25.21 10.16 -10.91
N ARG A 320 -26.05 10.72 -11.79
CA ARG A 320 -27.04 9.95 -12.57
C ARG A 320 -26.36 9.08 -13.63
N MET A 321 -25.37 9.61 -14.34
CA MET A 321 -24.61 8.86 -15.34
C MET A 321 -23.79 7.75 -14.66
N ARG A 322 -23.11 8.08 -13.55
CA ARG A 322 -22.34 7.12 -12.77
C ARG A 322 -23.20 5.95 -12.30
N ARG A 323 -24.38 6.23 -11.74
CA ARG A 323 -25.32 5.19 -11.30
C ARG A 323 -25.81 4.32 -12.46
N ARG A 324 -26.05 4.89 -13.65
CA ARG A 324 -26.43 4.12 -14.85
C ARG A 324 -25.30 3.19 -15.30
N MET A 325 -24.06 3.70 -15.34
CA MET A 325 -22.89 2.87 -15.69
C MET A 325 -22.69 1.73 -14.69
N MET A 326 -22.84 2.00 -13.39
CA MET A 326 -22.77 0.99 -12.34
C MET A 326 -23.79 -0.13 -12.55
N TRP A 327 -25.07 0.21 -12.78
CA TRP A 327 -26.11 -0.78 -13.06
C TRP A 327 -25.89 -1.51 -14.38
N ALA A 328 -25.39 -0.84 -15.41
CA ALA A 328 -25.08 -1.46 -16.69
C ALA A 328 -23.93 -2.49 -16.57
N ALA A 329 -22.82 -2.12 -15.93
CA ALA A 329 -21.70 -3.03 -15.71
C ALA A 329 -22.10 -4.23 -14.83
N PHE A 330 -22.86 -3.98 -13.76
CA PHE A 330 -23.39 -5.05 -12.91
C PHE A 330 -24.33 -5.98 -13.68
N ALA A 331 -25.23 -5.46 -14.52
CA ALA A 331 -26.13 -6.28 -15.32
C ALA A 331 -25.37 -7.15 -16.32
N ILE A 332 -24.33 -6.62 -16.98
CA ILE A 332 -23.50 -7.42 -17.90
C ILE A 332 -22.77 -8.53 -17.14
N LEU A 333 -22.14 -8.23 -15.99
CA LEU A 333 -21.48 -9.25 -15.16
C LEU A 333 -22.47 -10.33 -14.68
N PHE A 334 -23.67 -9.93 -14.29
CA PHE A 334 -24.71 -10.87 -13.86
C PHE A 334 -25.16 -11.79 -15.01
N ILE A 335 -25.31 -11.25 -16.22
CA ILE A 335 -25.63 -12.05 -17.41
C ILE A 335 -24.50 -13.02 -17.73
N LEU A 336 -23.24 -12.57 -17.71
CA LEU A 336 -22.07 -13.42 -17.97
C LEU A 336 -21.94 -14.53 -16.92
N ALA A 337 -22.11 -14.22 -15.64
CA ALA A 337 -22.18 -15.23 -14.57
C ALA A 337 -23.30 -16.25 -14.81
N GLY A 338 -24.46 -15.82 -15.32
CA GLY A 338 -25.53 -16.72 -15.75
C GLY A 338 -25.13 -17.64 -16.91
N VAL A 339 -24.39 -17.12 -17.90
CA VAL A 339 -23.84 -17.90 -19.02
C VAL A 339 -22.80 -18.91 -18.50
N GLU A 340 -21.94 -18.53 -17.57
CA GLU A 340 -20.95 -19.44 -16.97
C GLU A 340 -21.61 -20.59 -16.19
N VAL A 341 -22.68 -20.32 -15.44
CA VAL A 341 -23.48 -21.36 -14.79
C VAL A 341 -24.07 -22.33 -15.81
N ALA A 342 -24.61 -21.82 -16.92
CA ALA A 342 -25.15 -22.66 -17.98
C ALA A 342 -24.06 -23.53 -18.63
N LEU A 343 -22.87 -22.95 -18.90
CA LEU A 343 -21.71 -23.67 -19.43
C LEU A 343 -21.22 -24.75 -18.45
N ALA A 344 -21.25 -24.48 -17.14
CA ALA A 344 -20.87 -25.45 -16.11
C ALA A 344 -21.81 -26.67 -16.08
N VAL A 345 -23.12 -26.47 -16.26
CA VAL A 345 -24.08 -27.58 -16.39
C VAL A 345 -23.82 -28.37 -17.67
N MET A 346 -23.61 -27.68 -18.78
CA MET A 346 -23.41 -28.32 -20.07
C MET A 346 -22.13 -29.15 -20.12
N ARG A 347 -21.08 -28.71 -19.41
CA ARG A 347 -19.83 -29.46 -19.23
C ARG A 347 -20.08 -30.87 -18.69
N ASP A 348 -20.94 -31.01 -17.67
CA ASP A 348 -21.22 -32.32 -17.05
C ASP A 348 -21.93 -33.26 -18.03
N GLN A 349 -22.91 -32.73 -18.78
CA GLN A 349 -23.62 -33.50 -19.81
C GLN A 349 -22.68 -33.99 -20.91
N ILE A 350 -21.79 -33.12 -21.40
CA ILE A 350 -20.82 -33.45 -22.45
C ILE A 350 -19.83 -34.53 -21.98
N ILE A 351 -19.34 -34.42 -20.75
CA ILE A 351 -18.45 -35.42 -20.17
C ILE A 351 -19.15 -36.77 -20.03
N ALA A 352 -20.41 -36.77 -19.56
CA ALA A 352 -21.19 -37.98 -19.41
C ALA A 352 -21.38 -38.69 -20.77
N THR A 353 -21.65 -37.92 -21.83
CA THR A 353 -21.75 -38.46 -23.19
C THR A 353 -20.42 -38.97 -23.74
N ASP A 354 -19.32 -38.27 -23.51
CA ASP A 354 -17.98 -38.69 -23.96
C ASP A 354 -17.53 -39.99 -23.29
N VAL A 355 -17.79 -40.13 -21.99
CA VAL A 355 -17.47 -41.35 -21.23
C VAL A 355 -18.36 -42.50 -21.68
N ALA A 356 -19.65 -42.26 -21.91
CA ALA A 356 -20.57 -43.28 -22.44
C ALA A 356 -20.16 -43.74 -23.84
N PHE A 357 -19.79 -42.80 -24.72
CA PHE A 357 -19.32 -43.08 -26.07
C PHE A 357 -18.01 -43.86 -26.07
N LYS A 358 -17.01 -43.45 -25.28
CA LYS A 358 -15.73 -44.16 -25.13
C LYS A 358 -15.92 -45.56 -24.55
N ARG A 359 -16.85 -45.75 -23.61
CA ARG A 359 -17.22 -47.07 -23.08
C ARG A 359 -17.85 -47.96 -24.14
N GLY A 360 -18.76 -47.41 -24.95
CA GLY A 360 -19.38 -48.12 -26.08
C GLY A 360 -18.40 -48.48 -27.20
N LEU A 361 -17.36 -47.68 -27.41
CA LEU A 361 -16.27 -47.98 -28.36
C LEU A 361 -15.22 -48.95 -27.79
N SER A 362 -15.11 -49.07 -26.47
CA SER A 362 -14.12 -49.91 -25.78
C SER A 362 -14.53 -51.38 -25.59
N ASP A 363 -15.54 -51.86 -26.34
CA ASP A 363 -15.97 -53.27 -26.34
C ASP A 363 -14.86 -54.25 -26.84
N ALA A 364 -13.74 -53.73 -27.33
CA ALA A 364 -12.48 -54.46 -27.49
C ALA A 364 -11.48 -54.05 -26.39
N GLY A 365 -11.27 -54.94 -25.42
CA GLY A 365 -10.53 -54.72 -24.19
C GLY A 365 -9.21 -53.95 -24.32
N THR A 366 -9.21 -52.72 -23.83
CA THR A 366 -8.16 -52.02 -23.07
C THR A 366 -8.55 -50.55 -23.04
N ALA A 367 -9.50 -50.20 -22.18
CA ALA A 367 -9.81 -48.81 -21.91
C ALA A 367 -8.59 -48.18 -21.22
N ALA A 368 -7.77 -47.44 -21.97
CA ALA A 368 -6.88 -46.46 -21.38
C ALA A 368 -7.76 -45.47 -20.62
N VAL A 369 -7.70 -45.55 -19.29
CA VAL A 369 -8.32 -44.58 -18.38
C VAL A 369 -7.72 -43.23 -18.77
N VAL A 370 -8.49 -42.44 -19.52
CA VAL A 370 -8.13 -41.05 -19.85
C VAL A 370 -7.90 -40.37 -18.51
N ALA A 371 -6.67 -39.94 -18.27
CA ALA A 371 -6.22 -39.36 -17.02
C ALA A 371 -7.27 -38.36 -16.50
N GLU A 372 -7.88 -38.71 -15.36
CA GLU A 372 -8.90 -37.90 -14.70
C GLU A 372 -8.29 -36.56 -14.30
N GLY A 373 -8.59 -35.51 -15.05
CA GLY A 373 -8.22 -34.15 -14.68
C GLY A 373 -8.82 -33.80 -13.31
N TRP A 374 -8.02 -33.16 -12.44
CA TRP A 374 -8.41 -32.83 -11.05
C TRP A 374 -9.74 -32.07 -10.93
N VAL A 375 -10.11 -31.30 -11.96
CA VAL A 375 -11.35 -30.53 -12.03
C VAL A 375 -12.61 -31.42 -12.15
N MET A 376 -12.47 -32.72 -12.43
CA MET A 376 -13.57 -33.68 -12.48
C MET A 376 -14.02 -34.14 -11.08
N LYS A 377 -13.22 -33.89 -10.04
CA LYS A 377 -13.54 -34.26 -8.65
C LYS A 377 -14.43 -33.24 -7.94
N ILE A 378 -14.72 -32.09 -8.59
CA ILE A 378 -15.58 -31.06 -8.04
C ILE A 378 -17.03 -31.42 -8.39
N PRO A 379 -17.94 -31.59 -7.40
CA PRO A 379 -19.36 -31.85 -7.64
C PRO A 379 -19.96 -30.76 -8.55
N VAL A 380 -20.95 -31.14 -9.38
CA VAL A 380 -21.63 -30.21 -10.32
C VAL A 380 -22.12 -28.95 -9.61
N ALA A 381 -22.71 -29.08 -8.42
CA ALA A 381 -23.13 -27.95 -7.60
C ALA A 381 -21.95 -27.02 -7.23
N GLY A 382 -20.77 -27.57 -6.94
CA GLY A 382 -19.56 -26.80 -6.67
C GLY A 382 -19.06 -26.05 -7.90
N GLN A 383 -19.17 -26.62 -9.10
CA GLN A 383 -18.80 -25.95 -10.34
C GLN A 383 -19.78 -24.83 -10.72
N MET A 384 -21.08 -25.04 -10.52
CA MET A 384 -22.09 -24.01 -10.75
C MET A 384 -21.93 -22.82 -9.81
N ILE A 385 -21.73 -23.09 -8.52
CA ILE A 385 -21.46 -22.04 -7.52
C ILE A 385 -20.18 -21.29 -7.88
N LEU A 386 -19.13 -22.02 -8.26
CA LEU A 386 -17.84 -21.42 -8.62
C LEU A 386 -17.95 -20.56 -9.89
N GLY A 387 -18.60 -21.04 -10.95
CA GLY A 387 -18.84 -20.24 -12.17
C GLY A 387 -19.76 -19.04 -11.94
N PHE A 388 -20.68 -19.09 -10.98
CA PHE A 388 -21.45 -17.88 -10.65
C PHE A 388 -20.63 -16.84 -9.88
N ILE A 389 -19.79 -17.29 -8.94
CA ILE A 389 -19.06 -16.39 -8.01
C ILE A 389 -17.80 -15.82 -8.65
N LEU A 390 -17.11 -16.58 -9.52
CA LEU A 390 -15.82 -16.19 -10.08
C LEU A 390 -15.85 -14.86 -10.85
N PRO A 391 -16.83 -14.54 -11.71
CA PRO A 391 -16.89 -13.24 -12.39
C PRO A 391 -16.90 -12.05 -11.41
N PHE A 392 -17.65 -12.17 -10.31
CA PHE A 392 -17.67 -11.14 -9.26
C PHE A 392 -16.37 -11.12 -8.45
N ALA A 393 -15.79 -12.28 -8.15
CA ALA A 393 -14.49 -12.37 -7.49
C ALA A 393 -13.38 -11.73 -8.33
N LEU A 394 -13.41 -11.91 -9.66
CA LEU A 394 -12.50 -11.28 -10.61
C LEU A 394 -12.67 -9.77 -10.66
N ALA A 395 -13.88 -9.24 -10.48
CA ALA A 395 -14.08 -7.80 -10.37
C ALA A 395 -13.31 -7.18 -9.19
N PHE A 396 -13.19 -7.90 -8.06
CA PHE A 396 -12.41 -7.43 -6.90
C PHE A 396 -10.91 -7.39 -7.14
N VAL A 397 -10.39 -8.08 -8.17
CA VAL A 397 -8.97 -8.02 -8.56
C VAL A 397 -8.56 -6.61 -9.00
N ALA A 398 -9.51 -5.76 -9.40
CA ALA A 398 -9.26 -4.36 -9.72
C ALA A 398 -8.64 -3.57 -8.56
N VAL A 399 -9.02 -3.86 -7.31
CA VAL A 399 -8.52 -3.15 -6.12
C VAL A 399 -7.01 -3.40 -5.90
N PRO A 400 -6.52 -4.64 -5.75
CA PRO A 400 -5.09 -4.89 -5.63
C PRO A 400 -4.34 -4.53 -6.92
N LEU A 401 -4.97 -4.61 -8.10
CA LEU A 401 -4.36 -4.17 -9.36
C LEU A 401 -4.01 -2.67 -9.34
N GLU A 402 -4.88 -1.82 -8.80
CA GLU A 402 -4.60 -0.39 -8.64
C GLU A 402 -3.38 -0.14 -7.75
N TYR A 403 -3.39 -0.70 -6.54
CA TYR A 403 -2.25 -0.60 -5.63
C TYR A 403 -0.97 -1.15 -6.25
N PHE A 404 -1.08 -2.25 -7.01
CA PHE A 404 0.03 -2.83 -7.74
C PHE A 404 0.57 -1.86 -8.79
N ILE A 405 -0.27 -1.22 -9.60
CA ILE A 405 0.18 -0.27 -10.64
C ILE A 405 0.93 0.91 -10.02
N PHE A 406 0.41 1.51 -8.95
CA PHE A 406 1.06 2.63 -8.28
C PHE A 406 2.38 2.21 -7.64
N ALA A 407 2.40 1.11 -6.88
CA ALA A 407 3.59 0.61 -6.23
C ALA A 407 4.63 0.11 -7.25
N ALA A 408 4.19 -0.55 -8.32
CA ALA A 408 5.02 -1.02 -9.42
C ALA A 408 5.73 0.15 -10.11
N ARG A 409 5.04 1.27 -10.37
CA ARG A 409 5.68 2.46 -10.95
C ARG A 409 6.88 2.93 -10.11
N THR A 410 6.75 2.95 -8.79
CA THR A 410 7.82 3.34 -7.87
C THR A 410 8.96 2.30 -7.85
N VAL A 411 8.62 1.02 -7.72
CA VAL A 411 9.61 -0.08 -7.65
C VAL A 411 10.35 -0.25 -8.99
N PHE A 412 9.64 -0.30 -10.13
CA PHE A 412 10.25 -0.33 -11.45
C PHE A 412 11.02 0.95 -11.74
N GLY A 413 10.56 2.12 -11.29
CA GLY A 413 11.29 3.37 -11.41
C GLY A 413 12.64 3.31 -10.69
N ALA A 414 12.67 2.82 -9.46
CA ALA A 414 13.91 2.60 -8.70
C ALA A 414 14.79 1.53 -9.36
N GLY A 415 14.20 0.42 -9.82
CA GLY A 415 14.89 -0.66 -10.52
C GLY A 415 15.52 -0.21 -11.85
N LEU A 416 14.83 0.64 -12.61
CA LEU A 416 15.34 1.20 -13.87
C LEU A 416 16.49 2.17 -13.63
N VAL A 417 16.44 2.99 -12.57
CA VAL A 417 17.58 3.82 -12.16
C VAL A 417 18.78 2.95 -11.78
N LEU A 418 18.55 1.85 -11.04
CA LEU A 418 19.60 0.90 -10.71
C LEU A 418 20.18 0.24 -11.95
N ALA A 419 19.33 -0.23 -12.89
CA ALA A 419 19.74 -0.86 -14.14
C ALA A 419 20.57 0.07 -15.03
N ILE A 420 20.21 1.36 -15.12
CA ILE A 420 20.99 2.35 -15.87
C ILE A 420 22.33 2.62 -15.18
N ARG A 421 22.37 2.71 -13.85
CA ARG A 421 23.62 2.87 -13.09
C ARG A 421 24.54 1.65 -13.24
N THR A 422 24.02 0.44 -13.18
CA THR A 422 24.81 -0.79 -13.36
C THR A 422 25.32 -0.88 -14.80
N LEU A 423 24.50 -0.54 -15.80
CA LEU A 423 24.92 -0.44 -17.18
C LEU A 423 26.06 0.59 -17.34
N GLY A 424 25.92 1.79 -16.77
CA GLY A 424 26.97 2.81 -16.77
C GLY A 424 28.27 2.32 -16.13
N PHE A 425 28.18 1.62 -15.00
CA PHE A 425 29.33 0.97 -14.36
C PHE A 425 29.99 -0.09 -15.27
N VAL A 426 29.21 -0.94 -15.92
CA VAL A 426 29.71 -1.96 -16.88
C VAL A 426 30.40 -1.31 -18.06
N LEU A 427 29.85 -0.22 -18.63
CA LEU A 427 30.52 0.52 -19.70
C LEU A 427 31.84 1.12 -19.22
N ARG A 428 31.88 1.70 -18.01
CA ARG A 428 33.10 2.28 -17.44
C ARG A 428 34.17 1.21 -17.21
N LEU A 429 33.78 0.04 -16.72
CA LEU A 429 34.65 -1.12 -16.57
C LEU A 429 35.15 -1.61 -17.93
N GLY A 430 34.26 -1.77 -18.91
CA GLY A 430 34.59 -2.16 -20.28
C GLY A 430 35.58 -1.18 -20.94
N GLY A 431 35.41 0.12 -20.70
CA GLY A 431 36.35 1.13 -21.18
C GLY A 431 37.75 0.97 -20.57
N ASN A 432 37.85 0.65 -19.28
CA ASN A 432 39.12 0.35 -18.64
C ASN A 432 39.74 -0.95 -19.19
N VAL A 433 38.94 -1.99 -19.42
CA VAL A 433 39.40 -3.26 -19.99
C VAL A 433 39.91 -3.03 -21.42
N ALA A 434 39.20 -2.29 -22.27
CA ALA A 434 39.63 -1.98 -23.64
C ALA A 434 40.98 -1.26 -23.66
N TRP A 435 41.20 -0.30 -22.75
CA TRP A 435 42.48 0.40 -22.64
C TRP A 435 43.63 -0.54 -22.23
N HIS A 436 43.41 -1.41 -21.24
CA HIS A 436 44.41 -2.39 -20.81
C HIS A 436 44.66 -3.45 -21.87
N ALA A 437 43.61 -3.96 -22.52
CA ALA A 437 43.72 -4.92 -23.61
C ALA A 437 44.57 -4.38 -24.76
N GLY A 438 44.38 -3.11 -25.14
CA GLY A 438 45.24 -2.47 -26.14
C GLY A 438 46.70 -2.28 -25.69
N LYS A 439 46.97 -2.14 -24.39
CA LYS A 439 48.34 -2.13 -23.85
C LYS A 439 48.95 -3.53 -23.88
N THR A 440 48.20 -4.54 -23.43
CA THR A 440 48.64 -5.94 -23.43
C THR A 440 48.86 -6.46 -24.84
N LEU A 441 48.00 -6.11 -25.80
CA LEU A 441 48.14 -6.54 -27.19
C LEU A 441 49.42 -5.97 -27.83
N ARG A 442 49.78 -4.73 -27.50
CA ARG A 442 51.08 -4.14 -27.90
C ARG A 442 52.26 -4.89 -27.28
N LEU A 443 52.19 -5.24 -25.99
CA LEU A 443 53.23 -6.04 -25.32
C LEU A 443 53.36 -7.45 -25.90
N LEU A 444 52.24 -8.09 -26.24
CA LEU A 444 52.20 -9.44 -26.81
C LEU A 444 52.74 -9.44 -28.25
N TYR A 445 52.42 -8.38 -29.01
CA TYR A 445 53.01 -8.14 -30.32
C TYR A 445 54.53 -7.92 -30.24
N ASP A 446 55.01 -7.12 -29.27
CA ASP A 446 56.44 -6.96 -29.01
C ASP A 446 57.12 -8.29 -28.60
N ALA A 447 56.42 -9.17 -27.87
CA ALA A 447 56.94 -10.49 -27.47
C ALA A 447 57.12 -11.45 -28.65
N ILE A 448 56.20 -11.42 -29.64
CA ILE A 448 56.30 -12.23 -30.87
C ILE A 448 57.52 -11.79 -31.71
N ILE A 449 57.84 -10.50 -31.69
CA ILE A 449 58.96 -9.91 -32.45
C ILE A 449 60.28 -9.93 -31.64
N PHE A 450 60.30 -10.52 -30.45
CA PHE A 450 61.48 -10.47 -29.54
C PHE A 450 62.72 -11.20 -30.09
N LEU A 451 62.54 -12.26 -30.89
CA LEU A 451 63.62 -13.09 -31.46
C LEU A 451 64.58 -12.30 -32.39
N PRO A 452 64.10 -11.56 -33.41
CA PRO A 452 64.95 -10.68 -34.21
C PRO A 452 65.45 -9.46 -33.44
N LEU A 453 64.71 -9.00 -32.42
CA LEU A 453 65.07 -7.82 -31.61
C LEU A 453 66.26 -8.08 -30.67
N LEU A 454 66.43 -9.32 -30.18
CA LEU A 454 67.61 -9.73 -29.43
C LEU A 454 68.85 -9.78 -30.33
N ILE A 455 68.72 -10.27 -31.57
CA ILE A 455 69.81 -10.30 -32.55
C ILE A 455 70.21 -8.86 -32.92
N GLU A 456 69.24 -7.98 -33.17
CA GLU A 456 69.49 -6.56 -33.44
C GLU A 456 70.17 -5.86 -32.25
N ARG A 457 69.71 -6.10 -31.02
CA ARG A 457 70.32 -5.52 -29.80
C ARG A 457 71.71 -6.07 -29.51
N ALA A 458 71.97 -7.36 -29.78
CA ALA A 458 73.30 -7.96 -29.64
C ALA A 458 74.29 -7.40 -30.67
N VAL A 459 73.84 -7.16 -31.90
CA VAL A 459 74.65 -6.55 -32.97
C VAL A 459 74.89 -5.05 -32.69
N LEU A 460 73.89 -4.33 -32.19
CA LEU A 460 74.04 -2.93 -31.80
C LEU A 460 74.90 -2.75 -30.54
N SER A 461 74.82 -3.65 -29.56
CA SER A 461 75.67 -3.61 -28.36
C SER A 461 77.13 -3.95 -28.68
N GLN A 462 77.38 -4.85 -29.63
CA GLN A 462 78.73 -5.10 -30.17
C GLN A 462 79.28 -3.89 -30.94
N ARG A 463 78.45 -3.18 -31.72
CA ARG A 463 78.87 -1.94 -32.39
C ARG A 463 79.07 -0.76 -31.43
N ALA A 464 78.26 -0.65 -30.37
CA ALA A 464 78.44 0.36 -29.33
C ALA A 464 79.68 0.07 -28.45
N GLY A 465 79.99 -1.21 -28.20
CA GLY A 465 81.25 -1.63 -27.56
C GLY A 465 82.50 -1.33 -28.40
N ALA A 466 82.38 -1.30 -29.73
CA ALA A 466 83.47 -0.94 -30.64
C ALA A 466 83.68 0.58 -30.79
N ALA A 467 82.70 1.42 -30.40
CA ALA A 467 82.81 2.88 -30.43
C ALA A 467 83.16 3.52 -29.07
N GLY A 468 83.43 2.69 -28.05
CA GLY A 468 83.70 3.09 -26.67
C GLY A 468 85.17 3.03 -26.26
N GLN A 469 86.09 3.57 -27.06
CA GLN A 469 87.44 3.92 -26.59
C GLN A 469 87.76 5.36 -27.01
N ILE A 470 87.34 6.30 -26.18
CA ILE A 470 88.00 7.62 -26.08
C ILE A 470 88.31 7.83 -24.59
N PRO A 471 89.58 8.10 -24.20
CA PRO A 471 89.97 8.18 -22.81
C PRO A 471 89.37 9.41 -22.13
N ARG A 472 88.92 9.23 -20.89
CA ARG A 472 88.68 10.30 -19.93
C ARG A 472 89.94 11.15 -19.78
N SER A 473 89.84 12.43 -20.12
CA SER A 473 90.69 13.47 -19.51
C SER A 473 89.80 14.62 -19.02
N VAL A 474 89.74 14.71 -17.69
CA VAL A 474 89.67 15.90 -16.83
C VAL A 474 88.99 17.15 -17.39
N SER A 475 87.89 17.54 -16.76
CA SER A 475 87.74 18.89 -16.17
C SER A 475 86.65 18.85 -15.11
N ALA A 476 87.04 19.27 -13.91
CA ALA A 476 86.17 19.56 -12.79
C ALA A 476 85.23 20.73 -13.12
N GLU A 477 84.15 20.83 -12.33
CA GLU A 477 83.68 22.07 -11.70
C GLU A 477 82.14 22.28 -11.76
N THR A 478 81.61 22.51 -10.55
CA THR A 478 80.33 23.13 -10.17
C THR A 478 79.01 22.35 -10.29
N ALA A 479 78.55 21.89 -9.12
CA ALA A 479 77.15 21.91 -8.73
C ALA A 479 76.60 23.35 -8.70
N PRO A 480 75.27 23.54 -8.80
CA PRO A 480 74.59 23.74 -7.52
C PRO A 480 73.21 23.07 -7.42
N LEU A 481 72.91 22.76 -6.15
CA LEU A 481 71.61 22.52 -5.57
C LEU A 481 70.60 23.62 -5.94
N ARG A 482 69.34 23.25 -6.22
CA ARG A 482 68.22 24.12 -5.85
C ARG A 482 67.02 23.35 -5.31
N LYS A 483 66.68 23.77 -4.09
CA LYS A 483 65.63 23.34 -3.19
C LYS A 483 64.22 23.46 -3.76
N THR A 484 63.39 22.54 -3.27
CA THR A 484 62.02 22.72 -2.75
C THR A 484 61.49 24.16 -2.56
N GLY A 485 60.22 24.32 -2.93
CA GLY A 485 59.24 25.30 -2.43
C GLY A 485 57.92 25.01 -3.13
N THR A 486 56.92 24.34 -2.53
CA THR A 486 55.91 24.83 -1.56
C THR A 486 55.50 26.29 -1.72
N LEU A 487 54.19 26.46 -1.90
CA LEU A 487 53.28 27.62 -1.71
C LEU A 487 52.34 27.63 -2.92
N SER A 488 51.03 27.77 -2.83
CA SER A 488 50.07 27.97 -1.74
C SER A 488 48.69 27.79 -2.37
#